data_AF-A0A2H0CGE4-F1
#
_entry.id   AF-A0A2H0CGE4-F1
#
_cell.length_a   1.000
_cell.length_b   1.000
_cell.length_c   1.000
_cell.angle_alpha   90.00
_cell.angle_beta   90.00
_cell.angle_gamma   90.00
#
_symmetry.space_group_name_H-M   'P 1'
#
loop_
_entity.id
_entity.type
_entity.pdbx_description
1 polymer ?
#
loop_
_entity_poly.entity_id
_entity_poly.type
_entity_poly.pdbx_seq_one_letter_code
_entity_poly.pdbx_strand_id
1 'polypeptide(L)'
;MGYIGEPFFNFMEKLFKSTAEAISYKTSIPFMKLMVFLRLGYFSNKPDKKDSLRTKCFWDEAIRRGIKMTEFHMGPIKDAFIAEYKNKIITFDGLPRPEYLESDSIDWMDNKGIMKIKFLKEDLPVAKGGTAFTKRKALKIFNEITKPVITKPNLGSRSRHTLIHIDTPEKLIYGFKKAKKLSPLVVIEEELQGYLFRCALVGGKFVGAVKRDQPEVTGDGIHTLQELMDKENERPERAGPIFHKIVIDPDAETELKREGIKMEDIPEKGKLITFSQKTSRGIGGSTTEVTEIVHPENIKMLEKLGAYLKDPLVGVDLIIEKIEEPWYTEQHCGIIECNSLPFIDLHHYPLFGKPNNVAGKLWDLVMPETKMD
;
A
#
# COMPACT_ATOMS: atom_id res chain seq x y z
N MET A 1 9.06 -10.99 1.30
CA MET A 1 10.13 -9.99 1.38
C MET A 1 9.46 -8.63 1.49
N GLY A 2 9.02 -8.28 2.69
CA GLY A 2 8.72 -6.91 3.09
C GLY A 2 9.61 -6.71 4.30
N TYR A 3 10.77 -6.12 4.08
CA TYR A 3 11.82 -5.69 5.01
C TYR A 3 13.07 -5.57 4.17
N ILE A 4 13.17 -4.47 3.43
CA ILE A 4 14.38 -3.66 3.35
C ILE A 4 13.85 -2.24 3.12
N GLY A 5 13.60 -1.51 4.22
CA GLY A 5 13.09 -0.14 4.13
C GLY A 5 14.04 0.77 3.36
N GLU A 6 15.34 0.49 3.44
CA GLU A 6 16.41 1.32 2.88
C GLU A 6 17.65 0.45 2.59
N PRO A 7 17.73 -0.27 1.46
CA PRO A 7 18.78 -1.28 1.23
C PRO A 7 20.19 -0.72 1.24
N PHE A 8 20.35 0.50 0.71
CA PHE A 8 21.63 1.16 0.65
C PHE A 8 22.00 1.66 2.05
N PHE A 9 21.13 2.39 2.75
CA PHE A 9 21.44 2.88 4.10
C PHE A 9 21.67 1.74 5.11
N ASN A 10 20.91 0.65 5.05
CA ASN A 10 21.16 -0.53 5.90
C ASN A 10 22.52 -1.20 5.60
N PHE A 11 22.95 -1.22 4.33
CA PHE A 11 24.26 -1.74 3.94
C PHE A 11 25.39 -0.82 4.42
N MET A 12 25.18 0.48 4.26
CA MET A 12 26.03 1.56 4.72
C MET A 12 26.23 1.54 6.24
N GLU A 13 25.18 1.43 7.04
CA GLU A 13 25.25 1.32 8.50
C GLU A 13 26.09 0.11 8.94
N LYS A 14 25.92 -1.04 8.28
CA LYS A 14 26.72 -2.25 8.55
C LYS A 14 28.20 -2.07 8.26
N LEU A 15 28.53 -1.34 7.19
CA LEU A 15 29.92 -1.06 6.82
C LEU A 15 30.59 -0.08 7.79
N PHE A 16 29.86 0.92 8.29
CA PHE A 16 30.44 2.04 9.04
C PHE A 16 30.12 2.04 10.56
N LYS A 17 29.38 1.05 11.09
CA LYS A 17 29.15 0.77 12.53
C LYS A 17 28.92 2.01 13.42
N SER A 18 28.12 2.99 13.00
CA SER A 18 27.69 4.10 13.85
C SER A 18 26.26 4.52 13.54
N THR A 19 25.48 4.77 14.60
CA THR A 19 24.03 4.98 14.60
C THR A 19 23.58 6.44 14.60
N ALA A 20 24.45 7.43 14.44
CA ALA A 20 24.01 8.83 14.60
C ALA A 20 23.49 9.47 13.30
N GLU A 21 23.88 8.93 12.13
CA GLU A 21 23.98 9.70 10.89
C GLU A 21 24.16 8.76 9.66
N ALA A 22 23.49 7.59 9.63
CA ALA A 22 23.79 6.36 8.85
C ALA A 22 23.87 6.44 7.30
N ILE A 23 24.04 7.63 6.73
CA ILE A 23 25.24 8.07 5.98
C ILE A 23 24.85 9.37 5.28
N SER A 24 25.12 10.49 5.95
CA SER A 24 25.00 11.85 5.39
C SER A 24 25.50 11.92 3.95
N TYR A 25 24.94 12.79 3.10
CA TYR A 25 25.44 12.99 1.72
C TYR A 25 26.96 13.23 1.68
N LYS A 26 27.54 13.77 2.76
CA LYS A 26 28.99 13.98 2.96
C LYS A 26 29.81 12.69 2.98
N THR A 27 29.22 11.56 3.34
CA THR A 27 29.86 10.23 3.36
C THR A 27 29.30 9.31 2.26
N SER A 28 28.00 9.41 1.95
CA SER A 28 27.30 8.62 0.94
C SER A 28 27.84 8.91 -0.47
N ILE A 29 27.92 10.19 -0.83
CA ILE A 29 28.30 10.57 -2.19
C ILE A 29 29.78 10.23 -2.47
N PRO A 30 30.75 10.50 -1.56
CA PRO A 30 32.11 10.04 -1.76
C PRO A 30 32.24 8.52 -1.89
N PHE A 31 31.49 7.75 -1.09
CA PHE A 31 31.46 6.30 -1.24
C PHE A 31 30.92 5.87 -2.60
N MET A 32 29.78 6.40 -3.03
CA MET A 32 29.20 6.09 -4.35
C MET A 32 30.20 6.44 -5.47
N LYS A 33 30.82 7.63 -5.41
CA LYS A 33 31.86 8.06 -6.36
C LYS A 33 33.07 7.12 -6.36
N LEU A 34 33.52 6.65 -5.20
CA LEU A 34 34.60 5.67 -5.08
C LEU A 34 34.20 4.33 -5.72
N MET A 35 32.99 3.83 -5.47
CA MET A 35 32.50 2.59 -6.08
C MET A 35 32.41 2.69 -7.60
N VAL A 36 31.97 3.83 -8.13
CA VAL A 36 31.98 4.11 -9.58
C VAL A 36 33.41 4.17 -10.12
N PHE A 37 34.32 4.85 -9.42
CA PHE A 37 35.74 4.93 -9.80
C PHE A 37 36.39 3.53 -9.87
N LEU A 38 36.06 2.65 -8.92
CA LEU A 38 36.51 1.25 -8.89
C LEU A 38 35.76 0.34 -9.87
N ARG A 39 34.81 0.86 -10.67
CA ARG A 39 33.94 0.12 -11.61
C ARG A 39 33.07 -0.95 -10.94
N LEU A 40 32.75 -0.77 -9.66
CA LEU A 40 31.87 -1.63 -8.88
C LEU A 40 30.40 -1.17 -8.94
N GLY A 41 30.16 0.08 -9.38
CA GLY A 41 28.84 0.64 -9.60
C GLY A 41 28.82 1.67 -10.73
N TYR A 42 27.65 2.23 -11.03
CA TYR A 42 27.49 3.31 -11.99
C TYR A 42 26.33 4.24 -11.60
N PHE A 43 26.32 5.45 -12.15
CA PHE A 43 25.24 6.41 -12.01
C PHE A 43 24.33 6.42 -13.25
N SER A 44 23.02 6.60 -13.05
CA SER A 44 22.04 6.87 -14.09
C SER A 44 21.36 8.22 -13.85
N ASN A 45 21.21 9.03 -14.89
CA ASN A 45 20.53 10.33 -14.83
C ASN A 45 19.11 10.29 -15.42
N LYS A 46 18.56 9.08 -15.59
CA LYS A 46 17.20 8.86 -16.08
C LYS A 46 16.64 7.56 -15.48
N PRO A 47 15.31 7.44 -15.33
CA PRO A 47 14.70 6.18 -14.93
C PRO A 47 14.99 5.06 -15.93
N ASP A 48 15.27 3.85 -15.43
CA ASP A 48 15.27 2.61 -16.20
C ASP A 48 13.81 2.20 -16.52
N LYS A 49 13.63 1.47 -17.62
CA LYS A 49 12.36 0.82 -17.95
C LYS A 49 11.86 -0.07 -16.81
N LYS A 50 12.78 -0.72 -16.08
CA LYS A 50 12.51 -1.63 -14.96
C LYS A 50 12.13 -0.92 -13.66
N ASP A 51 12.25 0.41 -13.59
CA ASP A 51 11.91 1.14 -12.39
C ASP A 51 10.42 1.09 -12.11
N SER A 52 10.11 1.12 -10.81
CA SER A 52 8.74 1.12 -10.33
C SER A 52 7.98 2.35 -10.84
N LEU A 53 6.65 2.24 -10.99
CA LEU A 53 5.82 3.38 -11.33
C LEU A 53 5.93 4.50 -10.29
N ARG A 54 6.07 4.13 -9.00
CA ARG A 54 6.38 5.06 -7.91
C ARG A 54 7.67 5.86 -8.18
N THR A 55 8.73 5.17 -8.60
CA THR A 55 10.01 5.81 -8.92
C THR A 55 9.83 6.84 -10.05
N LYS A 56 9.12 6.44 -11.10
CA LYS A 56 8.81 7.30 -12.25
C LYS A 56 7.99 8.54 -11.84
N CYS A 57 6.93 8.36 -11.02
CA CYS A 57 6.11 9.48 -10.54
C CYS A 57 6.91 10.57 -9.84
N PHE A 58 7.81 10.20 -8.92
CA PHE A 58 8.59 11.21 -8.21
C PHE A 58 9.68 11.82 -9.10
N TRP A 59 10.27 11.03 -10.00
CA TRP A 59 11.31 11.51 -10.92
C TRP A 59 10.73 12.49 -11.94
N ASP A 60 9.56 12.20 -12.49
CA ASP A 60 8.86 13.08 -13.44
C ASP A 60 8.50 14.42 -12.80
N GLU A 61 8.11 14.41 -11.52
CA GLU A 61 7.89 15.62 -10.75
C GLU A 61 9.20 16.37 -10.47
N ALA A 62 10.29 15.66 -10.18
CA ALA A 62 11.60 16.26 -9.99
C ALA A 62 12.07 17.00 -11.26
N ILE A 63 11.90 16.39 -12.44
CA ILE A 63 12.18 17.01 -13.74
C ILE A 63 11.36 18.29 -13.92
N ARG A 64 10.05 18.24 -13.63
CA ARG A 64 9.15 19.42 -13.73
C ARG A 64 9.62 20.60 -12.87
N ARG A 65 10.22 20.31 -11.71
CA ARG A 65 10.76 21.30 -10.75
C ARG A 65 12.18 21.75 -11.05
N GLY A 66 12.85 21.16 -12.05
CA GLY A 66 14.27 21.40 -12.32
C GLY A 66 15.21 20.80 -11.27
N ILE A 67 14.75 19.79 -10.52
CA ILE A 67 15.58 19.02 -9.59
C ILE A 67 16.37 18.00 -10.41
N LYS A 68 17.69 18.04 -10.30
CA LYS A 68 18.56 17.09 -10.97
C LYS A 68 18.61 15.79 -10.15
N MET A 69 18.05 14.73 -10.74
CA MET A 69 18.03 13.39 -10.16
C MET A 69 19.16 12.52 -10.72
N THR A 70 19.80 11.74 -9.85
CA THR A 70 20.77 10.71 -10.20
C THR A 70 20.47 9.45 -9.39
N GLU A 71 20.46 8.28 -10.00
CA GLU A 71 20.38 6.99 -9.32
C GLU A 71 21.76 6.31 -9.29
N PHE A 72 22.10 5.72 -8.15
CA PHE A 72 23.29 4.90 -7.98
C PHE A 72 22.94 3.41 -8.02
N HIS A 73 23.67 2.67 -8.86
CA HIS A 73 23.53 1.21 -8.97
C HIS A 73 24.83 0.52 -8.53
N MET A 74 24.71 -0.49 -7.67
CA MET A 74 25.82 -1.36 -7.28
C MET A 74 25.31 -2.76 -6.89
N GLY A 75 25.55 -3.75 -7.76
CA GLY A 75 25.06 -5.11 -7.55
C GLY A 75 23.53 -5.15 -7.34
N PRO A 76 23.04 -5.59 -6.16
CA PRO A 76 21.61 -5.60 -5.84
C PRO A 76 21.05 -4.25 -5.40
N ILE A 77 21.91 -3.25 -5.13
CA ILE A 77 21.49 -1.93 -4.69
C ILE A 77 20.87 -1.18 -5.87
N LYS A 78 19.63 -0.76 -5.66
CA LYS A 78 18.77 0.02 -6.57
C LYS A 78 17.94 0.98 -5.74
N ASP A 79 17.31 1.94 -6.41
CA ASP A 79 16.49 2.97 -5.78
C ASP A 79 17.29 3.86 -4.80
N ALA A 80 18.62 3.94 -4.95
CA ALA A 80 19.48 4.84 -4.18
C ALA A 80 19.69 6.14 -4.97
N PHE A 81 19.06 7.22 -4.53
CA PHE A 81 18.96 8.45 -5.30
C PHE A 81 19.76 9.60 -4.69
N ILE A 82 20.26 10.47 -5.56
CA ILE A 82 20.80 11.79 -5.26
C ILE A 82 19.90 12.81 -5.96
N ALA A 83 19.40 13.78 -5.22
CA ALA A 83 18.64 14.91 -5.76
C ALA A 83 19.40 16.21 -5.48
N GLU A 84 19.62 17.00 -6.52
CA GLU A 84 20.34 18.27 -6.46
C GLU A 84 19.43 19.40 -6.96
N TYR A 85 19.29 20.45 -6.15
CA TYR A 85 18.62 21.69 -6.56
C TYR A 85 19.38 22.89 -6.01
N LYS A 86 19.89 23.73 -6.92
CA LYS A 86 20.80 24.86 -6.58
C LYS A 86 21.99 24.34 -5.73
N ASN A 87 22.11 24.78 -4.48
CA ASN A 87 23.19 24.39 -3.57
C ASN A 87 22.78 23.31 -2.56
N LYS A 88 21.55 22.77 -2.67
CA LYS A 88 21.06 21.72 -1.77
C LYS A 88 21.14 20.37 -2.45
N ILE A 89 21.66 19.39 -1.71
CA ILE A 89 21.78 18.01 -2.14
C ILE A 89 21.17 17.13 -1.05
N ILE A 90 20.32 16.20 -1.44
CA ILE A 90 19.83 15.14 -0.54
C ILE A 90 20.10 13.78 -1.17
N THR A 91 20.24 12.78 -0.33
CA THR A 91 20.34 11.37 -0.72
C THR A 91 19.24 10.58 -0.04
N PHE A 92 18.60 9.65 -0.75
CA PHE A 92 17.50 8.87 -0.20
C PHE A 92 17.31 7.54 -0.92
N ASP A 93 16.66 6.59 -0.24
CA ASP A 93 16.29 5.28 -0.79
C ASP A 93 14.78 5.22 -1.07
N GLY A 94 14.40 4.86 -2.29
CA GLY A 94 12.99 4.73 -2.67
C GLY A 94 12.26 6.07 -2.80
N LEU A 95 11.87 6.69 -1.69
CA LEU A 95 11.19 7.99 -1.64
C LEU A 95 11.88 8.95 -0.68
N PRO A 96 11.97 10.25 -1.01
CA PRO A 96 12.72 11.20 -0.21
C PRO A 96 12.05 11.45 1.15
N ARG A 97 12.86 11.59 2.20
CA ARG A 97 12.46 11.93 3.56
C ARG A 97 13.16 13.22 4.01
N PRO A 98 12.54 14.08 4.83
CA PRO A 98 13.23 15.23 5.40
C PRO A 98 14.31 14.79 6.41
N GLU A 99 15.48 15.42 6.39
CA GLU A 99 16.63 15.04 7.23
C GLU A 99 16.36 15.17 8.75
N TYR A 100 15.41 16.00 9.15
CA TYR A 100 15.13 16.32 10.56
C TYR A 100 13.99 15.50 11.17
N LEU A 101 13.36 14.61 10.41
CA LEU A 101 12.22 13.82 10.86
C LEU A 101 12.65 12.40 11.21
N GLU A 102 12.96 12.17 12.49
CA GLU A 102 13.06 10.82 13.04
C GLU A 102 11.65 10.23 13.19
N SER A 103 11.45 9.05 12.60
CA SER A 103 10.17 8.34 12.61
C SER A 103 10.33 7.02 13.38
N ASP A 104 10.21 7.07 14.70
CA ASP A 104 10.18 5.85 15.56
C ASP A 104 9.09 4.86 15.12
N SER A 105 8.10 5.34 14.36
CA SER A 105 7.03 4.51 13.83
C SER A 105 7.48 3.58 12.70
N ILE A 106 8.57 3.88 12.00
CA ILE A 106 9.07 3.07 10.88
C ILE A 106 9.40 1.63 11.29
N ASP A 107 9.88 1.44 12.52
CA ASP A 107 10.31 0.13 13.03
C ASP A 107 9.14 -0.83 13.32
N TRP A 108 7.94 -0.28 13.52
CA TRP A 108 6.79 -1.07 13.97
C TRP A 108 5.50 -0.86 13.18
N MET A 109 5.35 0.20 12.38
CA MET A 109 4.07 0.51 11.72
C MET A 109 3.61 -0.60 10.76
N ASP A 110 4.56 -1.27 10.12
CA ASP A 110 4.31 -2.40 9.21
C ASP A 110 4.00 -3.70 9.99
N ASN A 111 4.26 -3.73 11.30
CA ASN A 111 3.93 -4.84 12.19
C ASN A 111 2.48 -4.76 12.66
N LYS A 112 1.61 -5.47 11.94
CA LYS A 112 0.15 -5.52 12.13
C LYS A 112 -0.28 -5.74 13.59
N GLY A 113 0.45 -6.56 14.36
CA GLY A 113 0.14 -6.83 15.77
C GLY A 113 0.47 -5.67 16.70
N ILE A 114 1.66 -5.07 16.56
CA ILE A 114 2.09 -3.91 17.38
C ILE A 114 1.24 -2.68 17.04
N MET A 115 1.03 -2.45 15.74
CA MET A 115 0.24 -1.35 15.22
C MET A 115 -1.18 -1.36 15.80
N LYS A 116 -1.87 -2.51 15.80
CA LYS A 116 -3.20 -2.63 16.40
C LYS A 116 -3.23 -2.23 17.87
N ILE A 117 -2.29 -2.73 18.68
CA ILE A 117 -2.23 -2.42 20.12
C ILE A 117 -2.03 -0.92 20.34
N LYS A 118 -1.18 -0.28 19.53
CA LYS A 118 -0.92 1.16 19.61
C LYS A 118 -2.13 1.98 19.18
N PHE A 119 -2.79 1.61 18.08
CA PHE A 119 -3.91 2.37 17.54
C PHE A 119 -5.15 2.29 18.43
N LEU A 120 -5.41 1.13 19.04
CA LEU A 120 -6.47 1.00 20.04
C LEU A 120 -6.26 1.92 21.26
N LYS A 121 -5.02 2.17 21.66
CA LYS A 121 -4.71 3.10 22.78
C LYS A 121 -4.92 4.57 22.41
N GLU A 122 -4.89 4.88 21.12
CA GLU A 122 -5.07 6.22 20.57
C GLU A 122 -6.51 6.44 20.07
N ASP A 123 -7.46 5.56 20.40
CA ASP A 123 -8.85 5.60 19.92
C ASP A 123 -8.94 5.71 18.37
N LEU A 124 -8.03 5.05 17.65
CA LEU A 124 -8.07 4.94 16.20
C LEU A 124 -8.82 3.67 15.80
N PRO A 125 -9.71 3.72 14.77
CA PRO A 125 -10.53 2.58 14.40
C PRO A 125 -9.68 1.47 13.79
N VAL A 126 -9.73 0.29 14.40
CA VAL A 126 -9.10 -0.94 13.91
C VAL A 126 -10.02 -2.12 14.24
N ALA A 127 -9.95 -3.19 13.45
CA ALA A 127 -10.73 -4.40 13.72
C ALA A 127 -10.46 -4.94 15.13
N LYS A 128 -11.50 -5.37 15.86
CA LYS A 128 -11.30 -6.06 17.15
C LYS A 128 -10.63 -7.41 16.92
N GLY A 129 -9.83 -7.86 17.89
CA GLY A 129 -9.13 -9.14 17.83
C GLY A 129 -7.71 -9.07 18.36
N GLY A 130 -6.86 -10.01 17.96
CA GLY A 130 -5.49 -10.09 18.47
C GLY A 130 -4.62 -11.11 17.76
N THR A 131 -3.43 -11.36 18.33
CA THR A 131 -2.46 -12.31 17.78
C THR A 131 -2.41 -13.62 18.57
N ALA A 132 -2.29 -14.74 17.86
CA ALA A 132 -2.14 -16.07 18.43
C ALA A 132 -0.94 -16.83 17.87
N PHE A 133 -0.15 -17.41 18.78
CA PHE A 133 0.88 -18.39 18.45
C PHE A 133 0.36 -19.83 18.50
N THR A 134 -0.67 -20.11 19.30
CA THR A 134 -1.23 -21.45 19.51
C THR A 134 -2.68 -21.52 19.05
N LYS A 135 -3.11 -22.71 18.61
CA LYS A 135 -4.51 -22.99 18.26
C LYS A 135 -5.47 -22.64 19.41
N ARG A 136 -5.08 -22.95 20.66
CA ARG A 136 -5.88 -22.64 21.86
C ARG A 136 -6.14 -21.14 21.99
N LYS A 137 -5.11 -20.30 21.81
CA LYS A 137 -5.26 -18.84 21.87
C LYS A 137 -6.10 -18.32 20.69
N ALA A 138 -5.94 -18.88 19.50
CA ALA A 138 -6.74 -18.50 18.33
C ALA A 138 -8.25 -18.77 18.55
N LEU A 139 -8.60 -19.96 19.06
CA LEU A 139 -9.99 -20.30 19.41
C LEU A 139 -10.55 -19.41 20.51
N LYS A 140 -9.73 -19.05 21.52
CA LYS A 140 -10.14 -18.10 22.55
C LYS A 140 -10.53 -16.75 21.94
N ILE A 141 -9.65 -16.15 21.14
CA ILE A 141 -9.92 -14.86 20.47
C ILE A 141 -11.18 -14.97 19.60
N PHE A 142 -11.29 -16.02 18.79
CA PHE A 142 -12.45 -16.24 17.92
C PHE A 142 -13.77 -16.28 18.69
N ASN A 143 -13.79 -16.89 19.88
CA ASN A 143 -15.01 -16.96 20.69
C ASN A 143 -15.39 -15.61 21.32
N GLU A 144 -14.42 -14.70 21.51
CA GLU A 144 -14.59 -13.40 22.19
C GLU A 144 -15.02 -12.26 21.24
N ILE A 145 -14.88 -12.43 19.92
CA ILE A 145 -15.16 -11.38 18.92
C ILE A 145 -16.36 -11.72 18.02
N THR A 146 -16.89 -10.72 17.33
CA THR A 146 -18.00 -10.85 16.36
C THR A 146 -17.55 -11.58 15.10
N LYS A 147 -18.46 -12.36 14.51
CA LYS A 147 -18.22 -13.13 13.27
C LYS A 147 -18.89 -12.39 12.10
N PRO A 148 -18.40 -12.54 10.86
CA PRO A 148 -17.25 -13.35 10.47
C PRO A 148 -15.91 -12.73 10.92
N VAL A 149 -14.88 -13.58 11.01
CA VAL A 149 -13.50 -13.16 11.30
C VAL A 149 -12.61 -13.42 10.11
N ILE A 150 -11.40 -12.87 10.16
CA ILE A 150 -10.31 -13.21 9.25
C ILE A 150 -9.13 -13.80 10.00
N THR A 151 -8.30 -14.55 9.28
CA THR A 151 -6.96 -14.94 9.73
C THR A 151 -5.92 -14.44 8.74
N LYS A 152 -4.87 -13.79 9.23
CA LYS A 152 -3.74 -13.35 8.39
C LYS A 152 -2.40 -13.53 9.11
N PRO A 153 -1.29 -13.80 8.40
CA PRO A 153 0.04 -13.81 9.01
C PRO A 153 0.36 -12.45 9.63
N ASN A 154 1.00 -12.42 10.81
CA ASN A 154 1.40 -11.16 11.44
C ASN A 154 2.45 -10.41 10.61
N LEU A 155 3.34 -11.17 9.96
CA LEU A 155 4.33 -10.65 9.02
C LEU A 155 3.97 -11.13 7.61
N GLY A 156 3.88 -10.19 6.67
CA GLY A 156 3.55 -10.48 5.28
C GLY A 156 2.78 -9.35 4.60
N SER A 157 2.67 -9.47 3.28
CA SER A 157 2.01 -8.52 2.40
C SER A 157 1.24 -9.24 1.30
N ARG A 158 0.44 -8.47 0.53
CA ARG A 158 -0.32 -8.93 -0.65
C ARG A 158 -1.35 -10.01 -0.34
N SER A 159 -1.96 -9.94 0.85
CA SER A 159 -3.02 -10.86 1.31
C SER A 159 -2.64 -12.35 1.28
N ARG A 160 -1.35 -12.69 1.22
CA ARG A 160 -0.90 -14.08 1.13
C ARG A 160 -1.26 -14.84 2.39
N HIS A 161 -1.83 -16.03 2.23
CA HIS A 161 -2.29 -16.88 3.32
C HIS A 161 -3.29 -16.19 4.27
N THR A 162 -3.98 -15.17 3.78
CA THR A 162 -5.17 -14.63 4.44
C THR A 162 -6.36 -15.52 4.11
N LEU A 163 -7.24 -15.71 5.08
CA LEU A 163 -8.55 -16.34 4.91
C LEU A 163 -9.59 -15.44 5.58
N ILE A 164 -10.67 -15.16 4.86
CA ILE A 164 -11.78 -14.30 5.27
C ILE A 164 -13.07 -15.13 5.39
N HIS A 165 -14.20 -14.52 5.77
CA HIS A 165 -15.50 -15.19 5.92
C HIS A 165 -15.47 -16.40 6.87
N ILE A 166 -14.72 -16.28 7.98
CA ILE A 166 -14.58 -17.34 8.97
C ILE A 166 -15.65 -17.17 10.04
N ASP A 167 -16.68 -18.01 9.97
CA ASP A 167 -17.82 -18.07 10.89
C ASP A 167 -17.81 -19.33 11.76
N THR A 168 -16.98 -20.34 11.44
CA THR A 168 -16.86 -21.58 12.22
C THR A 168 -15.46 -21.86 12.77
N PRO A 169 -15.35 -22.60 13.90
CA PRO A 169 -14.06 -23.05 14.44
C PRO A 169 -13.22 -23.87 13.45
N GLU A 170 -13.85 -24.66 12.59
CA GLU A 170 -13.16 -25.50 11.60
C GLU A 170 -12.46 -24.63 10.55
N LYS A 171 -13.20 -23.64 10.01
CA LYS A 171 -12.64 -22.64 9.09
C LYS A 171 -11.52 -21.85 9.75
N LEU A 172 -11.68 -21.47 11.02
CA LEU A 172 -10.64 -20.78 11.79
C LEU A 172 -9.36 -21.63 11.89
N ILE A 173 -9.47 -22.91 12.22
CA ILE A 173 -8.31 -23.81 12.36
C ILE A 173 -7.60 -23.96 11.02
N TYR A 174 -8.36 -24.08 9.93
CA TYR A 174 -7.81 -24.14 8.59
C TYR A 174 -7.05 -22.85 8.23
N GLY A 175 -7.68 -21.69 8.40
CA GLY A 175 -7.07 -20.37 8.17
C GLY A 175 -5.83 -20.13 9.03
N PHE A 176 -5.90 -20.48 10.31
CA PHE A 176 -4.77 -20.39 11.25
C PHE A 176 -3.57 -21.24 10.79
N LYS A 177 -3.80 -22.49 10.38
CA LYS A 177 -2.74 -23.36 9.82
C LYS A 177 -2.15 -22.79 8.53
N LYS A 178 -2.99 -22.22 7.66
CA LYS A 178 -2.56 -21.56 6.42
C LYS A 178 -1.65 -20.38 6.76
N ALA A 179 -2.09 -19.45 7.61
CA ALA A 179 -1.32 -18.27 8.01
C ALA A 179 0.01 -18.63 8.71
N LYS A 180 0.02 -19.67 9.55
CA LYS A 180 1.22 -20.21 10.23
C LYS A 180 2.36 -20.58 9.30
N LYS A 181 2.09 -20.91 8.04
CA LYS A 181 3.11 -21.23 7.04
C LYS A 181 4.01 -20.04 6.71
N LEU A 182 3.52 -18.82 6.89
CA LEU A 182 4.26 -17.58 6.59
C LEU A 182 4.72 -16.82 7.84
N SER A 183 4.05 -16.98 8.98
CA SER A 183 4.43 -16.30 10.21
C SER A 183 4.10 -17.14 11.44
N PRO A 184 4.99 -17.21 12.45
CA PRO A 184 4.72 -17.94 13.69
C PRO A 184 3.54 -17.35 14.48
N LEU A 185 3.29 -16.04 14.34
CA LEU A 185 2.14 -15.33 14.90
C LEU A 185 1.09 -15.12 13.82
N VAL A 186 -0.16 -15.44 14.15
CA VAL A 186 -1.33 -15.24 13.28
C VAL A 186 -2.21 -14.18 13.92
N VAL A 187 -2.67 -13.22 13.13
CA VAL A 187 -3.69 -12.24 13.51
C VAL A 187 -5.07 -12.88 13.28
N ILE A 188 -5.95 -12.77 14.28
CA ILE A 188 -7.36 -13.14 14.24
C ILE A 188 -8.15 -11.89 14.59
N GLU A 189 -9.01 -11.43 13.69
CA GLU A 189 -9.75 -10.19 13.86
C GLU A 189 -11.11 -10.23 13.18
N GLU A 190 -12.04 -9.41 13.65
CA GLU A 190 -13.34 -9.21 13.01
C GLU A 190 -13.13 -8.80 11.56
N GLU A 191 -13.95 -9.34 10.68
CA GLU A 191 -13.95 -8.94 9.28
C GLU A 191 -14.55 -7.54 9.15
N LEU A 192 -13.78 -6.61 8.59
CA LEU A 192 -14.26 -5.27 8.26
C LEU A 192 -15.12 -5.32 6.99
N GLN A 193 -16.09 -4.43 6.90
CA GLN A 193 -17.04 -4.35 5.79
C GLN A 193 -16.89 -3.03 5.03
N GLY A 194 -17.04 -3.10 3.72
CA GLY A 194 -16.94 -1.96 2.81
C GLY A 194 -15.80 -2.06 1.81
N TYR A 195 -15.45 -0.92 1.22
CA TYR A 195 -14.41 -0.84 0.19
C TYR A 195 -13.04 -0.59 0.78
N LEU A 196 -12.00 -1.07 0.10
CA LEU A 196 -10.62 -0.80 0.47
C LEU A 196 -10.16 0.52 -0.13
N PHE A 197 -9.72 1.44 0.71
CA PHE A 197 -9.11 2.70 0.32
C PHE A 197 -7.63 2.72 0.68
N ARG A 198 -6.80 3.19 -0.24
CA ARG A 198 -5.41 3.60 0.03
C ARG A 198 -5.40 5.12 0.19
N CYS A 199 -5.30 5.57 1.42
CA CYS A 199 -5.09 6.98 1.75
C CYS A 199 -3.60 7.30 1.80
N ALA A 200 -3.23 8.54 1.47
CA ALA A 200 -1.88 9.05 1.56
C ALA A 200 -1.82 10.22 2.54
N LEU A 201 -0.84 10.16 3.44
CA LEU A 201 -0.47 11.23 4.35
C LEU A 201 0.92 11.72 4.00
N VAL A 202 1.10 13.04 3.87
CA VAL A 202 2.41 13.68 3.69
C VAL A 202 2.60 14.71 4.79
N GLY A 203 3.68 14.59 5.57
CA GLY A 203 3.94 15.47 6.72
C GLY A 203 2.82 15.44 7.76
N GLY A 204 2.18 14.28 7.94
CA GLY A 204 1.01 14.11 8.82
C GLY A 204 -0.30 14.69 8.28
N LYS A 205 -0.33 15.25 7.06
CA LYS A 205 -1.52 15.83 6.44
C LYS A 205 -2.12 14.91 5.39
N PHE A 206 -3.45 14.86 5.34
CA PHE A 206 -4.15 14.10 4.30
C PHE A 206 -3.92 14.75 2.95
N VAL A 207 -3.46 13.95 1.98
CA VAL A 207 -3.21 14.44 0.60
C VAL A 207 -3.99 13.70 -0.46
N GLY A 208 -4.52 12.51 -0.15
CA GLY A 208 -5.47 11.86 -1.04
C GLY A 208 -5.94 10.49 -0.62
N ALA A 209 -6.98 10.00 -1.30
CA ALA A 209 -7.55 8.67 -1.13
C ALA A 209 -7.88 8.05 -2.49
N VAL A 210 -7.52 6.77 -2.63
CA VAL A 210 -7.84 5.97 -3.82
C VAL A 210 -8.63 4.74 -3.38
N LYS A 211 -9.85 4.59 -3.89
CA LYS A 211 -10.61 3.35 -3.79
C LYS A 211 -9.92 2.29 -4.64
N ARG A 212 -9.72 1.10 -4.08
CA ARG A 212 -9.09 -0.04 -4.74
C ARG A 212 -10.12 -1.12 -4.93
N ASP A 213 -10.52 -1.31 -6.17
CA ASP A 213 -11.57 -2.24 -6.55
C ASP A 213 -10.96 -3.61 -6.88
N GLN A 214 -11.76 -4.65 -6.69
CA GLN A 214 -11.44 -5.98 -7.16
C GLN A 214 -11.55 -6.01 -8.70
N PRO A 215 -11.02 -7.03 -9.38
CA PRO A 215 -11.42 -7.27 -10.75
C PRO A 215 -12.92 -7.58 -10.72
N GLU A 216 -13.74 -6.73 -11.30
CA GLU A 216 -15.18 -6.77 -11.15
C GLU A 216 -15.90 -6.32 -12.42
N VAL A 217 -17.14 -6.78 -12.56
CA VAL A 217 -18.10 -6.28 -13.55
C VAL A 217 -19.48 -6.14 -12.92
N THR A 218 -20.28 -5.23 -13.46
CA THR A 218 -21.66 -5.01 -13.00
C THR A 218 -22.62 -5.60 -14.02
N GLY A 219 -23.50 -6.48 -13.55
CA GLY A 219 -24.59 -7.04 -14.35
C GLY A 219 -25.46 -5.95 -14.95
N ASP A 220 -25.88 -6.14 -16.20
CA ASP A 220 -26.85 -5.28 -16.87
C ASP A 220 -28.18 -5.97 -17.15
N GLY A 221 -28.31 -7.25 -16.79
CA GLY A 221 -29.49 -8.08 -17.04
C GLY A 221 -29.66 -8.52 -18.49
N ILE A 222 -28.67 -8.30 -19.36
CA ILE A 222 -28.74 -8.56 -20.80
C ILE A 222 -27.59 -9.46 -21.25
N HIS A 223 -26.36 -9.12 -20.87
CA HIS A 223 -25.16 -9.83 -21.31
C HIS A 223 -24.72 -10.89 -20.31
N THR A 224 -24.10 -11.95 -20.81
CA THR A 224 -23.46 -12.99 -19.99
C THR A 224 -22.26 -12.41 -19.22
N LEU A 225 -21.86 -13.07 -18.14
CA LEU A 225 -20.68 -12.67 -17.37
C LEU A 225 -19.41 -12.65 -18.24
N GLN A 226 -19.28 -13.57 -19.19
CA GLN A 226 -18.19 -13.59 -20.17
C GLN A 226 -18.18 -12.33 -21.05
N GLU A 227 -19.33 -11.97 -21.63
CA GLU A 227 -19.44 -10.77 -22.48
C GLU A 227 -19.18 -9.47 -21.69
N LEU A 228 -19.66 -9.40 -20.44
CA LEU A 228 -19.38 -8.27 -19.55
C LEU A 228 -17.88 -8.15 -19.24
N MET A 229 -17.21 -9.28 -18.97
CA MET A 229 -15.78 -9.32 -18.73
C MET A 229 -14.99 -8.91 -19.98
N ASP A 230 -15.37 -9.41 -21.16
CA ASP A 230 -14.71 -9.10 -22.41
C ASP A 230 -14.83 -7.61 -22.74
N LYS A 231 -16.03 -7.04 -22.59
CA LYS A 231 -16.28 -5.60 -22.74
C LYS A 231 -15.45 -4.76 -21.77
N GLU A 232 -15.34 -5.18 -20.51
CA GLU A 232 -14.49 -4.49 -19.54
C GLU A 232 -13.01 -4.58 -19.94
N ASN A 233 -12.57 -5.72 -20.48
CA ASN A 233 -11.21 -5.96 -20.97
C ASN A 233 -10.85 -5.25 -22.28
N GLU A 234 -11.84 -4.74 -23.02
CA GLU A 234 -11.67 -3.93 -24.22
C GLU A 234 -11.26 -2.48 -23.92
N ARG A 235 -11.35 -2.04 -22.65
CA ARG A 235 -10.87 -0.73 -22.22
C ARG A 235 -9.41 -0.51 -22.64
N PRO A 236 -9.10 0.57 -23.38
CA PRO A 236 -7.72 0.87 -23.80
C PRO A 236 -6.72 0.94 -22.64
N GLU A 237 -7.17 1.39 -21.46
CA GLU A 237 -6.36 1.51 -20.25
C GLU A 237 -5.85 0.15 -19.75
N ARG A 238 -6.58 -0.94 -20.02
CA ARG A 238 -6.22 -2.31 -19.64
C ARG A 238 -5.26 -3.00 -20.62
N ALA A 239 -4.97 -2.35 -21.75
CA ALA A 239 -3.90 -2.77 -22.68
C ALA A 239 -2.53 -2.16 -22.30
N GLY A 240 -2.51 -1.20 -21.38
CA GLY A 240 -1.32 -0.48 -20.96
C GLY A 240 -0.49 -1.19 -19.89
N PRO A 241 0.65 -0.60 -19.48
CA PRO A 241 1.53 -1.19 -18.47
C PRO A 241 1.03 -1.00 -17.02
N ILE A 242 -0.12 -0.33 -16.82
CA ILE A 242 -0.62 0.06 -15.50
C ILE A 242 -1.77 -0.84 -15.06
N PHE A 243 -2.84 -0.89 -15.87
CA PHE A 243 -3.97 -1.79 -15.65
C PHE A 243 -3.88 -2.96 -16.60
N HIS A 244 -4.27 -4.13 -16.12
CA HIS A 244 -4.26 -5.36 -16.92
C HIS A 244 -5.69 -5.86 -17.13
N LYS A 245 -5.83 -6.77 -18.08
CA LYS A 245 -7.07 -7.51 -18.30
C LYS A 245 -7.41 -8.36 -17.09
N ILE A 246 -8.71 -8.47 -16.81
CA ILE A 246 -9.30 -9.49 -15.96
C ILE A 246 -9.06 -10.85 -16.63
N VAL A 247 -8.59 -11.82 -15.86
CA VAL A 247 -8.30 -13.18 -16.34
C VAL A 247 -8.96 -14.20 -15.42
N ILE A 248 -9.41 -15.31 -16.00
CA ILE A 248 -9.91 -16.45 -15.24
C ILE A 248 -8.72 -17.35 -14.88
N ASP A 249 -8.16 -17.11 -13.70
CA ASP A 249 -7.15 -17.97 -13.08
C ASP A 249 -7.80 -18.87 -11.99
N PRO A 250 -7.06 -19.80 -11.36
CA PRO A 250 -7.62 -20.66 -10.32
C PRO A 250 -8.20 -19.91 -9.10
N ASP A 251 -7.68 -18.71 -8.79
CA ASP A 251 -8.23 -17.87 -7.72
C ASP A 251 -9.59 -17.31 -8.17
N ALA A 252 -9.71 -16.88 -9.44
CA ALA A 252 -10.97 -16.42 -10.03
C ALA A 252 -12.03 -17.52 -10.13
N GLU A 253 -11.66 -18.74 -10.54
CA GLU A 253 -12.60 -19.86 -10.52
C GLU A 253 -13.12 -20.16 -9.11
N THR A 254 -12.24 -20.05 -8.10
CA THR A 254 -12.63 -20.23 -6.69
C THR A 254 -13.62 -19.17 -6.26
N GLU A 255 -13.40 -17.93 -6.68
CA GLU A 255 -14.26 -16.80 -6.38
C GLU A 255 -15.65 -16.94 -7.03
N LEU A 256 -15.71 -17.22 -8.34
CA LEU A 256 -16.97 -17.40 -9.05
C LEU A 256 -17.80 -18.58 -8.48
N LYS A 257 -17.13 -19.68 -8.11
CA LYS A 257 -17.76 -20.80 -7.41
C LYS A 257 -18.35 -20.38 -6.06
N ARG A 258 -17.69 -19.47 -5.33
CA ARG A 258 -18.18 -18.95 -4.06
C ARG A 258 -19.41 -18.06 -4.25
N GLU A 259 -19.41 -17.23 -5.29
CA GLU A 259 -20.56 -16.40 -5.70
C GLU A 259 -21.70 -17.22 -6.33
N GLY A 260 -21.46 -18.51 -6.61
CA GLY A 260 -22.45 -19.41 -7.21
C GLY A 260 -22.83 -19.03 -8.64
N ILE A 261 -21.94 -18.36 -9.37
CA ILE A 261 -22.19 -17.84 -10.73
C ILE A 261 -21.24 -18.48 -11.74
N LYS A 262 -21.71 -18.68 -12.96
CA LYS A 262 -20.96 -19.21 -14.10
C LYS A 262 -20.75 -18.13 -15.16
N MET A 263 -19.80 -18.35 -16.06
CA MET A 263 -19.47 -17.40 -17.12
C MET A 263 -20.61 -17.20 -18.13
N GLU A 264 -21.49 -18.20 -18.28
CA GLU A 264 -22.64 -18.17 -19.18
C GLU A 264 -23.90 -17.55 -18.54
N ASP A 265 -23.88 -17.29 -17.24
CA ASP A 265 -25.02 -16.69 -16.54
C ASP A 265 -25.13 -15.20 -16.92
N ILE A 266 -26.37 -14.71 -17.01
CA ILE A 266 -26.68 -13.28 -17.19
C ILE A 266 -26.89 -12.67 -15.80
N PRO A 267 -25.96 -11.86 -15.26
CA PRO A 267 -26.12 -11.30 -13.93
C PRO A 267 -27.22 -10.22 -13.93
N GLU A 268 -28.01 -10.19 -12.86
CA GLU A 268 -29.06 -9.18 -12.68
C GLU A 268 -28.52 -7.75 -12.77
N LYS A 269 -29.34 -6.84 -13.28
CA LYS A 269 -28.96 -5.43 -13.42
C LYS A 269 -28.55 -4.84 -12.08
N GLY A 270 -27.32 -4.33 -12.00
CA GLY A 270 -26.74 -3.73 -10.79
C GLY A 270 -26.03 -4.73 -9.87
N LYS A 271 -26.08 -6.04 -10.13
CA LYS A 271 -25.34 -7.04 -9.36
C LYS A 271 -23.85 -6.93 -9.67
N LEU A 272 -23.04 -6.60 -8.67
CA LEU A 272 -21.59 -6.61 -8.78
C LEU A 272 -21.06 -8.05 -8.68
N ILE A 273 -20.24 -8.46 -9.65
CA ILE A 273 -19.57 -9.77 -9.65
C ILE A 273 -18.06 -9.53 -9.62
N THR A 274 -17.38 -10.19 -8.69
CA THR A 274 -15.93 -10.05 -8.51
C THR A 274 -15.22 -11.35 -8.91
N PHE A 275 -14.04 -11.23 -9.51
CA PHE A 275 -13.20 -12.35 -9.95
C PHE A 275 -12.03 -12.59 -8.99
N SER A 276 -11.88 -11.80 -7.94
CA SER A 276 -10.86 -12.04 -6.93
C SER A 276 -11.15 -11.26 -5.66
N GLN A 277 -10.75 -11.82 -4.52
CA GLN A 277 -10.69 -11.07 -3.26
C GLN A 277 -9.57 -10.03 -3.20
N LYS A 278 -8.63 -10.06 -4.15
CA LYS A 278 -7.48 -9.15 -4.19
C LYS A 278 -7.77 -7.96 -5.10
N THR A 279 -7.30 -6.78 -4.71
CA THR A 279 -7.46 -5.52 -5.45
C THR A 279 -6.20 -5.14 -6.24
N SER A 280 -5.57 -6.11 -6.90
CA SER A 280 -4.30 -5.88 -7.60
C SER A 280 -4.53 -5.62 -9.08
N ARG A 281 -3.91 -4.55 -9.62
CA ARG A 281 -3.96 -4.21 -11.04
C ARG A 281 -3.52 -5.34 -11.97
N GLY A 282 -2.55 -6.15 -11.53
CA GLY A 282 -2.00 -7.27 -12.30
C GLY A 282 -2.97 -8.42 -12.58
N ILE A 283 -4.10 -8.49 -11.87
CA ILE A 283 -5.17 -9.47 -12.10
C ILE A 283 -6.48 -8.80 -12.54
N GLY A 284 -6.41 -7.54 -12.99
CA GLY A 284 -7.57 -6.79 -13.46
C GLY A 284 -8.27 -5.91 -12.42
N GLY A 285 -7.73 -5.75 -11.21
CA GLY A 285 -8.26 -4.78 -10.24
C GLY A 285 -8.10 -3.34 -10.73
N SER A 286 -9.08 -2.50 -10.43
CA SER A 286 -9.07 -1.07 -10.79
C SER A 286 -8.84 -0.17 -9.58
N THR A 287 -8.64 1.12 -9.85
CA THR A 287 -8.50 2.13 -8.81
C THR A 287 -9.23 3.40 -9.20
N THR A 288 -9.93 4.00 -8.24
CA THR A 288 -10.67 5.26 -8.43
C THR A 288 -10.13 6.31 -7.46
N GLU A 289 -9.68 7.46 -7.97
CA GLU A 289 -9.31 8.60 -7.12
C GLU A 289 -10.57 9.26 -6.56
N VAL A 290 -10.69 9.32 -5.24
CA VAL A 290 -11.87 9.77 -4.49
C VAL A 290 -11.57 10.84 -3.45
N THR A 291 -10.42 11.52 -3.55
CA THR A 291 -9.94 12.52 -2.58
C THR A 291 -10.96 13.62 -2.33
N GLU A 292 -11.63 14.09 -3.38
CA GLU A 292 -12.57 15.22 -3.30
C GLU A 292 -13.86 14.89 -2.53
N ILE A 293 -14.19 13.60 -2.36
CA ILE A 293 -15.43 13.16 -1.69
C ILE A 293 -15.19 12.66 -0.25
N VAL A 294 -13.95 12.63 0.23
CA VAL A 294 -13.65 12.12 1.58
C VAL A 294 -14.25 13.03 2.65
N HIS A 295 -15.02 12.43 3.56
CA HIS A 295 -15.65 13.17 4.64
C HIS A 295 -14.62 13.85 5.56
N PRO A 296 -14.86 15.11 6.02
CA PRO A 296 -13.94 15.81 6.91
C PRO A 296 -13.59 15.08 8.21
N GLU A 297 -14.51 14.30 8.78
CA GLU A 297 -14.22 13.50 9.99
C GLU A 297 -13.25 12.34 9.71
N ASN A 298 -13.26 11.80 8.49
CA ASN A 298 -12.30 10.77 8.07
C ASN A 298 -10.92 11.40 7.88
N ILE A 299 -10.87 12.61 7.30
CA ILE A 299 -9.63 13.41 7.21
C ILE A 299 -9.06 13.68 8.60
N LYS A 300 -9.88 14.13 9.56
CA LYS A 300 -9.42 14.37 10.95
C LYS A 300 -8.84 13.11 11.60
N MET A 301 -9.49 11.96 11.42
CA MET A 301 -9.00 10.67 11.91
C MET A 301 -7.64 10.30 11.28
N LEU A 302 -7.51 10.47 9.97
CA LEU A 302 -6.28 10.20 9.23
C LEU A 302 -5.14 11.18 9.60
N GLU A 303 -5.43 12.46 9.84
CA GLU A 303 -4.43 13.43 10.29
C GLU A 303 -4.03 13.20 11.76
N LYS A 304 -4.96 12.77 12.63
CA LYS A 304 -4.62 12.32 13.99
C LYS A 304 -3.64 11.15 13.93
N LEU A 305 -3.90 10.18 13.06
CA LEU A 305 -2.97 9.07 12.79
C LEU A 305 -1.61 9.58 12.28
N GLY A 306 -1.61 10.52 11.34
CA GLY A 306 -0.38 11.14 10.81
C GLY A 306 0.47 11.80 11.90
N ALA A 307 -0.17 12.58 12.78
CA ALA A 307 0.48 13.21 13.92
C ALA A 307 1.03 12.21 14.94
N TYR A 308 0.36 11.06 15.12
CA TYR A 308 0.82 9.98 15.97
C TYR A 308 2.05 9.26 15.41
N LEU A 309 2.04 8.96 14.10
CA LEU A 309 3.13 8.24 13.43
C LEU A 309 4.38 9.11 13.26
N LYS A 310 4.22 10.42 13.00
CA LYS A 310 5.33 11.36 12.73
C LYS A 310 6.24 10.93 11.57
N ASP A 311 5.71 10.16 10.63
CA ASP A 311 6.43 9.79 9.42
C ASP A 311 6.13 10.79 8.30
N PRO A 312 7.12 11.20 7.48
CA PRO A 312 6.91 12.14 6.39
C PRO A 312 5.96 11.63 5.31
N LEU A 313 5.84 10.31 5.12
CA LEU A 313 4.96 9.73 4.13
C LEU A 313 4.37 8.40 4.61
N VAL A 314 3.04 8.34 4.71
CA VAL A 314 2.34 7.11 5.10
C VAL A 314 1.26 6.79 4.09
N GLY A 315 1.26 5.55 3.58
CA GLY A 315 0.08 4.99 2.93
C GLY A 315 -0.75 4.21 3.93
N VAL A 316 -2.00 4.60 4.12
CA VAL A 316 -2.94 3.99 5.06
C VAL A 316 -3.97 3.18 4.28
N ASP A 317 -4.11 1.89 4.59
CA ASP A 317 -5.23 1.09 4.10
C ASP A 317 -6.39 1.18 5.09
N LEU A 318 -7.53 1.68 4.62
CA LEU A 318 -8.77 1.85 5.36
C LEU A 318 -9.86 1.02 4.69
N ILE A 319 -10.62 0.23 5.45
CA ILE A 319 -11.91 -0.30 4.99
C ILE A 319 -13.03 0.53 5.61
N ILE A 320 -13.94 1.00 4.76
CA ILE A 320 -15.17 1.70 5.14
C ILE A 320 -16.20 1.53 4.02
N GLU A 321 -17.49 1.45 4.34
CA GLU A 321 -18.55 1.29 3.34
C GLU A 321 -18.72 2.56 2.51
N LYS A 322 -18.77 3.72 3.15
CA LYS A 322 -18.86 5.03 2.50
C LYS A 322 -17.80 5.98 3.05
N ILE A 323 -16.88 6.41 2.19
CA ILE A 323 -15.80 7.32 2.60
C ILE A 323 -16.27 8.78 2.73
N GLU A 324 -17.44 9.08 2.14
CA GLU A 324 -18.17 10.34 2.22
C GLU A 324 -19.01 10.49 3.49
N GLU A 325 -19.15 9.44 4.30
CA GLU A 325 -19.80 9.48 5.61
C GLU A 325 -18.75 9.43 6.76
N PRO A 326 -19.04 9.97 7.96
CA PRO A 326 -18.12 9.90 9.09
C PRO A 326 -17.84 8.45 9.53
N TRP A 327 -16.58 8.08 9.73
CA TRP A 327 -16.18 6.69 10.08
C TRP A 327 -16.90 6.12 11.31
N TYR A 328 -17.25 6.95 12.29
CA TYR A 328 -17.91 6.51 13.52
C TYR A 328 -19.39 6.18 13.35
N THR A 329 -20.01 6.47 12.19
CA THR A 329 -21.37 6.01 11.88
C THR A 329 -21.38 4.57 11.34
N GLU A 330 -20.21 4.02 11.01
CA GLU A 330 -20.03 2.70 10.41
C GLU A 330 -19.61 1.67 11.46
N GLN A 331 -20.30 0.51 11.53
CA GLN A 331 -20.09 -0.47 12.60
C GLN A 331 -18.85 -1.36 12.40
N HIS A 332 -18.38 -1.52 11.16
CA HIS A 332 -17.32 -2.46 10.78
C HIS A 332 -16.25 -1.83 9.88
N CYS A 333 -15.89 -0.56 10.13
CA CYS A 333 -14.80 0.12 9.43
C CYS A 333 -13.49 0.11 10.25
N GLY A 334 -12.36 0.38 9.59
CA GLY A 334 -11.11 0.58 10.31
C GLY A 334 -9.84 0.51 9.47
N ILE A 335 -8.75 0.97 10.07
CA ILE A 335 -7.41 0.94 9.51
C ILE A 335 -6.87 -0.49 9.57
N ILE A 336 -6.37 -0.99 8.43
CA ILE A 336 -5.88 -2.37 8.27
C ILE A 336 -4.36 -2.43 8.40
N GLU A 337 -3.68 -1.51 7.71
CA GLU A 337 -2.23 -1.41 7.64
C GLU A 337 -1.80 0.01 7.31
N CYS A 338 -0.61 0.37 7.78
CA CYS A 338 0.13 1.56 7.39
C CYS A 338 1.40 1.09 6.70
N ASN A 339 1.86 1.85 5.71
CA ASN A 339 3.05 1.54 4.93
C ASN A 339 3.94 2.79 4.85
N SER A 340 5.19 2.66 5.27
CA SER A 340 6.19 3.74 5.23
C SER A 340 6.76 4.01 3.83
N LEU A 341 6.60 3.07 2.89
CA LEU A 341 7.00 3.21 1.48
C LEU A 341 5.84 2.89 0.53
N PRO A 342 4.78 3.72 0.52
CA PRO A 342 3.55 3.40 -0.20
C PRO A 342 3.69 3.50 -1.72
N PHE A 343 2.76 2.85 -2.42
CA PHE A 343 2.60 2.97 -3.88
C PHE A 343 1.88 4.28 -4.22
N ILE A 344 2.62 5.39 -4.25
CA ILE A 344 2.03 6.71 -4.58
C ILE A 344 1.50 6.78 -6.01
N ASP A 345 1.99 5.91 -6.90
CA ASP A 345 1.53 5.79 -8.29
C ASP A 345 0.05 5.41 -8.40
N LEU A 346 -0.55 4.88 -7.33
CA LEU A 346 -1.99 4.65 -7.27
C LEU A 346 -2.80 5.95 -7.42
N HIS A 347 -2.28 7.06 -6.91
CA HIS A 347 -2.92 8.39 -7.01
C HIS A 347 -2.66 9.09 -8.34
N HIS A 348 -1.52 8.80 -8.98
CA HIS A 348 -1.13 9.43 -10.25
C HIS A 348 -1.79 8.78 -11.46
N TYR A 349 -2.06 7.48 -11.38
CA TYR A 349 -2.61 6.71 -12.49
C TYR A 349 -3.88 5.96 -12.06
N PRO A 350 -4.94 6.65 -11.62
CA PRO A 350 -6.21 6.00 -11.37
C PRO A 350 -6.86 5.59 -12.71
N LEU A 351 -7.71 4.56 -12.68
CA LEU A 351 -8.53 4.20 -13.85
C LEU A 351 -9.70 5.18 -13.97
N PHE A 352 -10.22 5.63 -12.84
CA PHE A 352 -11.35 6.56 -12.74
C PHE A 352 -11.05 7.71 -11.79
N GLY A 353 -11.69 8.85 -12.01
CA GLY A 353 -11.45 10.05 -11.21
C GLY A 353 -10.21 10.82 -11.66
N LYS A 354 -9.92 11.91 -10.96
CA LYS A 354 -8.87 12.87 -11.34
C LYS A 354 -7.53 12.45 -10.73
N PRO A 355 -6.45 12.33 -11.52
CA PRO A 355 -5.11 12.10 -11.00
C PRO A 355 -4.71 13.13 -9.93
N ASN A 356 -4.02 12.66 -8.90
CA ASN A 356 -3.58 13.46 -7.77
C ASN A 356 -2.05 13.35 -7.59
N ASN A 357 -1.37 14.50 -7.65
CA ASN A 357 0.08 14.60 -7.63
C ASN A 357 0.66 14.52 -6.20
N VAL A 358 0.58 13.34 -5.60
CA VAL A 358 1.17 13.05 -4.28
C VAL A 358 2.70 13.23 -4.27
N ALA A 359 3.36 13.03 -5.42
CA ALA A 359 4.81 13.20 -5.52
C ALA A 359 5.21 14.66 -5.35
N GLY A 360 4.42 15.58 -5.93
CA GLY A 360 4.61 17.01 -5.73
C GLY A 360 4.47 17.42 -4.27
N LYS A 361 3.45 16.88 -3.56
CA LYS A 361 3.29 17.15 -2.12
C LYS A 361 4.48 16.66 -1.30
N LEU A 362 5.08 15.53 -1.67
CA LEU A 362 6.29 15.03 -1.01
C LEU A 362 7.51 15.91 -1.31
N TRP A 363 7.69 16.36 -2.55
CA TRP A 363 8.76 17.30 -2.89
C TRP A 363 8.59 18.66 -2.18
N ASP A 364 7.35 19.14 -2.02
CA ASP A 364 7.06 20.34 -1.24
C ASP A 364 7.51 20.21 0.22
N LEU A 365 7.43 19.00 0.78
CA LEU A 365 7.86 18.72 2.15
C LEU A 365 9.39 18.63 2.26
N VAL A 366 10.05 17.93 1.34
CA VAL A 366 11.49 17.61 1.46
C VAL A 366 12.39 18.72 0.87
N MET A 367 11.94 19.36 -0.19
CA MET A 367 12.61 20.51 -0.83
C MET A 367 11.62 21.65 -1.07
N PRO A 368 11.15 22.35 -0.01
CA PRO A 368 10.16 23.42 -0.14
C PRO A 368 10.55 24.53 -1.13
N GLU A 369 11.85 24.80 -1.28
CA GLU A 369 12.41 25.77 -2.24
C GLU A 369 12.20 25.41 -3.72
N THR A 370 11.71 24.19 -4.01
CA THR A 370 11.38 23.70 -5.35
C THR A 370 9.89 23.77 -5.65
N LYS A 371 9.08 24.21 -4.67
CA LYS A 371 7.63 24.26 -4.79
C LYS A 371 7.24 25.13 -5.98
N MET A 372 6.37 24.58 -6.83
CA MET A 372 5.78 25.27 -7.97
C MET A 372 4.50 25.95 -7.51
N ASP A 373 4.21 27.14 -8.05
CA ASP A 373 2.99 27.91 -7.76
C ASP A 373 1.72 27.23 -8.28
#